data_AF-A0A966EW55-F1
#
_entry.id   AF-A0A966EW55-F1
#
_cell.length_a   1.000
_cell.length_b   1.000
_cell.length_c   1.000
_cell.angle_alpha   90.00
_cell.angle_beta   90.00
_cell.angle_gamma   90.00
#
_symmetry.space_group_name_H-M   'P 1'
#
loop_
_entity.id
_entity.type
_entity.pdbx_description
1 polymer ?
#
loop_
_entity_poly.entity_id
_entity_poly.type
_entity_poly.pdbx_seq_one_letter_code
_entity_poly.pdbx_strand_id
1 'polypeptide(L)'
;MIRSILTVLLILLLAAALAAGLAWQSYRSFEQSSLQHDRPARLWLAPGATLGTLARELQRLGLTEVDWRWRLFGRLHQPLLRAGEYELPVGSSPLQLIGQLER
;
A
#
# COMPACT_ATOMS: atom_id res chain seq x y z
N MET A 1 30.64 -28.42 -14.93
CA MET A 1 29.40 -27.83 -15.46
C MET A 1 28.27 -27.80 -14.42
N ILE A 2 27.87 -28.93 -13.82
CA ILE A 2 26.80 -28.99 -12.79
C ILE A 2 27.07 -28.12 -11.56
N ARG A 3 28.32 -28.09 -11.06
CA ARG A 3 28.70 -27.26 -9.89
C ARG A 3 28.47 -25.78 -10.14
N SER A 4 28.84 -25.29 -11.34
CA SER A 4 28.67 -23.89 -11.75
C SER A 4 27.19 -23.52 -11.90
N ILE A 5 26.35 -24.42 -12.41
CA ILE A 5 24.90 -24.20 -12.50
C ILE A 5 24.30 -24.09 -11.10
N LEU A 6 24.69 -24.98 -10.19
CA LEU A 6 24.24 -24.93 -8.79
C LEU A 6 24.64 -23.63 -8.10
N THR A 7 25.87 -23.15 -8.32
CA THR A 7 26.33 -21.87 -7.75
C THR A 7 25.53 -20.69 -8.32
N VAL A 8 25.29 -20.65 -9.63
CA VAL A 8 24.48 -19.59 -10.25
C VAL A 8 23.04 -19.63 -9.74
N LEU A 9 22.45 -20.81 -9.61
CA LEU A 9 21.10 -20.98 -9.09
C LEU A 9 21.00 -20.54 -7.62
N LEU A 10 22.03 -20.85 -6.81
CA LEU A 10 22.12 -20.41 -5.43
C LEU A 10 22.23 -18.88 -5.32
N ILE A 11 23.06 -18.26 -6.16
CA ILE A 11 23.21 -16.79 -6.22
C ILE A 11 21.89 -16.14 -6.64
N LEU A 12 21.19 -16.69 -7.63
CA LEU A 12 19.88 -16.21 -8.06
C LEU A 12 18.84 -16.30 -6.93
N LEU A 13 18.84 -17.42 -6.20
CA LEU A 13 17.97 -17.61 -5.03
C LEU A 13 18.24 -16.58 -3.93
N LEU A 14 19.52 -16.34 -3.63
CA LEU A 14 19.94 -15.32 -2.66
C LEU A 14 19.53 -13.91 -3.10
N ALA A 15 19.75 -13.58 -4.38
CA ALA A 15 19.35 -12.28 -4.93
C ALA A 15 17.83 -12.09 -4.89
N ALA A 16 17.06 -13.13 -5.20
CA ALA A 16 15.60 -13.10 -5.10
C ALA A 16 15.12 -12.93 -3.65
N ALA A 17 15.76 -13.62 -2.69
CA ALA A 17 15.45 -13.49 -1.27
C ALA A 17 15.75 -12.07 -0.75
N LEU A 18 16.88 -11.48 -1.14
CA LEU A 18 17.24 -10.10 -0.83
C LEU A 18 16.23 -9.11 -1.42
N ALA A 19 15.88 -9.26 -2.70
CA ALA A 19 14.89 -8.41 -3.35
C ALA A 19 13.52 -8.49 -2.66
N ALA A 20 13.08 -9.70 -2.29
CA ALA A 20 11.84 -9.90 -1.54
C ALA A 20 11.89 -9.25 -0.15
N GLY A 21 13.02 -9.35 0.56
CA GLY A 21 13.23 -8.70 1.85
C GLY A 21 13.13 -7.17 1.77
N LEU A 22 13.78 -6.56 0.78
CA LEU A 22 13.72 -5.12 0.55
C LEU A 22 12.31 -4.65 0.17
N ALA A 23 11.60 -5.43 -0.66
CA ALA A 23 10.20 -5.15 -0.99
C ALA A 23 9.31 -5.19 0.25
N TRP A 24 9.50 -6.19 1.11
CA TRP A 24 8.75 -6.32 2.36
C TRP A 24 9.01 -5.15 3.31
N GLN A 25 10.28 -4.73 3.44
CA GLN A 25 10.63 -3.56 4.26
C GLN A 25 9.99 -2.28 3.72
N SER A 26 9.99 -2.09 2.40
CA SER A 26 9.33 -0.94 1.75
C SER A 26 7.82 -0.94 1.97
N TYR A 27 7.19 -2.12 1.98
CA TYR A 27 5.76 -2.27 2.28
C TYR A 27 5.44 -1.91 3.73
N ARG A 28 6.25 -2.40 4.69
CA ARG A 28 6.09 -2.05 6.12
C ARG A 28 6.27 -0.56 6.38
N SER A 29 7.23 0.06 5.70
CA SER A 29 7.43 1.50 5.75
C SER A 29 6.24 2.27 5.16
N PHE A 30 5.61 1.75 4.09
CA PHE A 30 4.40 2.33 3.52
C PHE A 30 3.19 2.27 4.46
N GLU A 31 2.96 1.14 5.16
CA GLU A 31 1.86 1.02 6.13
C GLU A 31 1.96 2.04 7.27
N GLN A 32 3.20 2.38 7.65
CA GLN A 32 3.52 3.31 8.73
C GLN A 32 3.79 4.74 8.24
N SER A 33 3.90 4.94 6.92
CA SER A 33 4.14 6.24 6.33
C SER A 33 2.96 7.15 6.63
N SER A 34 3.27 8.37 7.03
CA SER A 34 2.27 9.43 7.11
C SER A 34 1.86 9.83 5.69
N LEU A 35 0.55 9.96 5.43
CA LEU A 35 0.07 10.58 4.18
C LEU A 35 0.54 12.03 4.18
N GLN A 36 1.23 12.47 3.13
CA GLN A 36 1.90 13.78 3.07
C GLN A 36 0.89 14.91 2.82
N HIS A 37 0.09 15.24 3.85
CA HIS A 37 -0.92 16.30 3.75
C HIS A 37 -0.75 17.37 4.80
N ASP A 38 -0.45 18.59 4.33
CA ASP A 38 -0.32 19.77 5.18
C ASP A 38 -1.67 20.35 5.63
N ARG A 39 -2.80 19.80 5.14
CA ARG A 39 -4.15 20.27 5.45
C ARG A 39 -5.14 19.09 5.58
N PRO A 40 -6.17 19.21 6.44
CA PRO A 40 -7.24 18.23 6.51
C PRO A 40 -7.91 18.11 5.14
N ALA A 41 -7.96 16.88 4.62
CA ALA A 41 -8.56 16.59 3.33
C ALA A 41 -9.92 15.91 3.55
N ARG A 42 -10.92 16.29 2.75
CA ARG A 42 -12.18 15.56 2.69
C ARG A 42 -12.11 14.56 1.55
N LEU A 43 -12.29 13.30 1.88
CA LEU A 43 -12.36 12.20 0.92
C LEU A 43 -13.80 11.75 0.80
N TRP A 44 -14.35 11.88 -0.40
CA TRP A 44 -15.63 11.29 -0.74
C TRP A 44 -15.42 9.91 -1.34
N LEU A 45 -16.03 8.88 -0.71
CA LEU A 45 -15.97 7.52 -1.20
C LEU A 45 -17.31 7.10 -1.81
N ALA A 46 -17.28 6.78 -3.11
CA ALA A 46 -18.48 6.35 -3.83
C ALA A 46 -19.00 4.97 -3.35
N PRO A 47 -20.32 4.71 -3.45
CA PRO A 47 -20.89 3.38 -3.25
C PRO A 47 -20.22 2.32 -4.12
N GLY A 48 -19.77 1.22 -3.51
CA GLY A 48 -19.04 0.15 -4.21
C GLY A 48 -17.60 0.50 -4.59
N ALA A 49 -17.03 1.56 -4.02
CA ALA A 49 -15.62 1.88 -4.22
C ALA A 49 -14.71 0.72 -3.78
N THR A 50 -13.69 0.47 -4.58
CA THR A 50 -12.64 -0.52 -4.30
C THR A 50 -11.39 0.18 -3.76
N LEU A 51 -10.47 -0.59 -3.19
CA LEU A 51 -9.17 -0.07 -2.76
C LEU A 51 -8.42 0.61 -3.92
N GLY A 52 -8.58 0.13 -5.15
CA GLY A 52 -7.97 0.73 -6.34
C GLY A 52 -8.61 2.06 -6.76
N THR A 53 -9.90 2.27 -6.53
CA THR A 53 -10.52 3.60 -6.73
C THR A 53 -10.14 4.55 -5.61
N LEU A 54 -10.08 4.08 -4.37
CA LEU A 54 -9.59 4.85 -3.22
C LEU A 54 -8.17 5.36 -3.44
N ALA A 55 -7.24 4.46 -3.78
CA ALA A 55 -5.83 4.84 -4.00
C ALA A 55 -5.68 5.89 -5.11
N ARG A 56 -6.47 5.78 -6.19
CA ARG A 56 -6.47 6.77 -7.28
C ARG A 56 -7.02 8.12 -6.84
N GLU A 57 -8.04 8.13 -6.00
CA GLU A 57 -8.60 9.38 -5.46
C GLU A 57 -7.62 10.04 -4.50
N LEU A 58 -6.98 9.25 -3.63
CA LEU A 58 -5.89 9.72 -2.77
C LEU A 58 -4.74 10.31 -3.62
N GLN A 59 -4.36 9.67 -4.72
CA GLN A 59 -3.34 10.21 -5.62
C GLN A 59 -3.75 11.51 -6.29
N ARG A 60 -5.01 11.66 -6.71
CA ARG A 60 -5.54 12.92 -7.25
C ARG A 60 -5.47 14.06 -6.24
N LEU A 61 -5.69 13.74 -4.97
CA LEU A 61 -5.56 14.67 -3.85
C LEU A 61 -4.09 14.91 -3.43
N GLY A 62 -3.13 14.23 -4.08
CA GLY A 62 -1.71 14.26 -3.75
C GLY A 62 -1.31 13.48 -2.49
N LEU A 63 -2.25 12.73 -1.88
CA LEU A 63 -2.10 12.04 -0.58
C LEU A 63 -1.11 10.88 -0.63
N THR A 64 -1.01 10.22 -1.77
CA THR A 64 -0.24 9.00 -1.93
C THR A 64 0.02 8.72 -3.40
N GLU A 65 0.90 7.77 -3.68
CA GLU A 65 1.09 7.24 -5.03
C GLU A 65 0.35 5.90 -5.19
N VAL A 66 -0.21 5.67 -6.39
CA VAL A 66 -0.87 4.39 -6.71
C VAL A 66 0.17 3.36 -7.12
N ASP A 67 0.62 2.60 -6.13
CA ASP A 67 1.69 1.61 -6.29
C ASP A 67 1.23 0.16 -6.10
N TRP A 68 2.15 -0.78 -6.37
CA TRP A 68 1.99 -2.21 -6.05
C TRP A 68 1.69 -2.46 -4.57
N ARG A 69 2.10 -1.56 -3.67
CA ARG A 69 1.86 -1.63 -2.22
C ARG A 69 0.38 -1.63 -1.89
N TRP A 70 -0.42 -0.78 -2.54
CA TRP A 70 -1.89 -0.77 -2.41
C TRP A 70 -2.50 -2.10 -2.89
N ARG A 71 -2.00 -2.65 -4.00
CA ARG A 71 -2.46 -3.97 -4.50
C ARG A 71 -2.13 -5.09 -3.53
N LEU A 72 -0.93 -5.08 -2.94
CA LEU A 72 -0.54 -6.06 -1.93
C LEU A 72 -1.41 -5.92 -0.67
N PHE A 73 -1.63 -4.69 -0.21
CA PHE A 73 -2.50 -4.41 0.95
C PHE A 73 -3.89 -5.02 0.76
N GLY A 74 -4.53 -4.76 -0.38
CA GLY A 74 -5.86 -5.29 -0.68
C GLY A 74 -5.90 -6.82 -0.75
N ARG A 75 -4.81 -7.47 -1.17
CA ARG A 75 -4.72 -8.95 -1.19
C ARG A 75 -4.54 -9.53 0.22
N LEU A 76 -3.80 -8.86 1.08
CA LEU A 76 -3.52 -9.32 2.44
C LEU A 76 -4.70 -9.08 3.38
N HIS A 77 -5.35 -7.91 3.30
CA HIS A 77 -6.37 -7.50 4.27
C HIS A 77 -7.80 -7.62 3.73
N GLN A 78 -8.00 -7.62 2.41
CA GLN A 78 -9.33 -7.65 1.78
C GLN A 78 -10.35 -6.68 2.43
N PRO A 79 -10.01 -5.39 2.55
CA PRO A 79 -10.81 -4.45 3.34
C PRO A 79 -12.18 -4.19 2.71
N LEU A 80 -13.22 -4.15 3.54
CA LEU A 80 -14.59 -3.82 3.12
C LEU A 80 -14.81 -2.32 3.29
N LEU A 81 -14.67 -1.57 2.19
CA LEU A 81 -14.80 -0.11 2.22
C LEU A 81 -16.26 0.31 2.27
N ARG A 82 -16.61 1.18 3.21
CA ARG A 82 -17.93 1.82 3.26
C ARG A 82 -17.94 3.15 2.52
N ALA A 83 -19.05 3.42 1.85
CA ALA A 83 -19.29 4.66 1.15
C ALA A 83 -19.62 5.78 2.15
N GLY A 84 -19.12 6.98 1.89
CA GLY A 84 -19.33 8.11 2.78
C GLY A 84 -18.33 9.23 2.58
N GLU A 85 -18.53 10.31 3.33
CA GLU A 85 -17.58 11.41 3.42
C GLU A 85 -16.73 11.20 4.67
N TYR A 86 -15.40 11.18 4.47
CA TYR A 86 -14.45 10.99 5.53
C TYR A 86 -13.51 12.19 5.61
N GLU A 87 -13.36 12.72 6.81
CA GLU A 87 -12.35 13.73 7.10
C GLU A 87 -11.04 13.02 7.43
N LEU A 88 -10.00 13.28 6.64
CA LEU A 88 -8.67 12.80 6.91
C LEU A 88 -7.94 13.78 7.82
N PRO A 89 -7.57 13.37 9.04
CA PRO A 89 -6.67 14.14 9.87
C PRO A 89 -5.30 14.25 9.19
N VAL A 90 -4.66 15.40 9.37
CA VAL A 90 -3.27 15.63 8.97
C VAL A 90 -2.39 14.55 9.59
N GLY A 91 -1.55 13.94 8.75
CA GLY A 91 -0.58 12.95 9.16
C GLY A 91 -1.12 11.54 9.41
N SER A 92 -2.39 11.27 9.08
CA SER A 92 -2.96 9.92 9.12
C SER A 92 -2.17 8.93 8.25
N SER A 93 -2.00 7.69 8.72
CA SER A 93 -1.36 6.64 7.92
C SER A 93 -2.38 5.92 7.02
N PRO A 94 -1.96 5.29 5.91
CA PRO A 94 -2.84 4.46 5.08
C PRO A 94 -3.59 3.40 5.88
N LEU A 95 -2.93 2.80 6.89
CA LEU A 95 -3.54 1.78 7.75
C LEU A 95 -4.66 2.37 8.63
N GLN A 96 -4.45 3.55 9.20
CA GLN A 96 -5.46 4.24 10.00
C GLN A 96 -6.65 4.66 9.15
N LEU A 97 -6.40 5.17 7.95
CA LEU A 97 -7.43 5.55 6.99
C LEU A 97 -8.33 4.36 6.65
N ILE A 98 -7.75 3.22 6.27
CA ILE A 98 -8.54 2.03 5.91
C ILE A 98 -9.33 1.52 7.12
N GLY A 99 -8.74 1.53 8.32
CA GLY A 99 -9.47 1.17 9.54
C GLY A 99 -10.64 2.10 9.88
N GLN A 100 -10.63 3.37 9.42
CA GLN A 100 -11.79 4.26 9.53
C GLN A 100 -12.85 3.94 8.47
N LEU A 101 -12.43 3.54 7.26
CA LEU A 101 -13.33 3.21 6.15
C LEU A 101 -14.09 1.88 6.32
N GLU A 102 -13.57 0.97 7.16
CA GLU A 102 -14.21 -0.33 7.46
C GLU A 102 -15.32 -0.25 8.52
N ARG A 103 -15.29 0.79 9.36
CA ARG A 103 -16.21 0.93 10.51
C ARG A 103 -17.60 1.40 10.13
#